data_AF-A0A3A4WG64-F1
#
_entry.id   AF-A0A3A4WG64-F1
#
_cell.length_a   1.000
_cell.length_b   1.000
_cell.length_c   1.000
_cell.angle_alpha   90.00
_cell.angle_beta   90.00
_cell.angle_gamma   90.00
#
_symmetry.space_group_name_H-M   'P 1'
#
loop_
_entity.id
_entity.type
_entity.pdbx_description
1 polymer ?
#
loop_
_entity_poly.entity_id
_entity_poly.type
_entity_poly.pdbx_seq_one_letter_code
_entity_poly.pdbx_strand_id
1 'polypeptide(L)'
;MRRLSAGFFYYMKRISKRILWILFSLLFIMILVPSVLVFLALEDTPAVGKTGLVDTDKATRAKHFTARTLKKLLSHDDAVIISVSASEEDLNSLMAVAASGLDRLEGRLRIAPEGLHADLTVRLPRNPAGDFLNLRFRVLPSASGFHISPVAVGRINIPGKTALSLIRFVLDMVLGNENGAVALGAVHSVVLRDDSVIFNLWKIPDIRERKELIVQRFKFLRDAMPLVAEPETVRDYYVKLMELGHRVETGRQVSLAYFIGPLFELARERSTHGDPAEENKAALLALAIFTGDARFEQLIGEVRTETMKLYRPGYRRVLLGGREDLKLHFVISAGLKIVADSGLTYAVGEFKELLDARRGGSGFSFADLAADMAGTRLAEEAADPSGGAGRIQSALAGEAREGIFFPEVSDLPEDISQQEFELAYGNVENPGYLSLVEKIKSRISRLPVYSGG
;
A
#
# COMPACT_ATOMS: atom_id res chain seq x y z
N MET A 1 44.13 -55.00 45.09
CA MET A 1 43.44 -54.68 43.81
C MET A 1 42.09 -53.96 43.95
N ARG A 2 41.73 -53.29 45.06
CA ARG A 2 40.45 -52.55 45.20
C ARG A 2 40.53 -51.01 45.28
N ARG A 3 41.73 -50.40 45.23
CA ARG A 3 41.90 -48.93 45.35
C ARG A 3 42.11 -48.17 44.03
N LEU A 4 42.34 -48.86 42.91
CA LEU A 4 42.63 -48.22 41.62
C LEU A 4 41.38 -47.98 40.74
N SER A 5 40.24 -48.65 41.00
CA SER A 5 39.02 -48.45 40.20
C SER A 5 38.22 -47.20 40.60
N ALA A 6 38.29 -46.78 41.87
CA ALA A 6 37.54 -45.63 42.37
C ALA A 6 38.06 -44.28 41.84
N GLY A 7 39.38 -44.13 41.68
CA GLY A 7 40.00 -42.91 41.15
C GLY A 7 39.69 -42.67 39.67
N PHE A 8 39.66 -43.74 38.87
CA PHE A 8 39.35 -43.68 37.43
C PHE A 8 37.87 -43.30 37.18
N PHE A 9 36.94 -43.90 37.92
CA PHE A 9 35.51 -43.55 37.85
C PHE A 9 35.23 -42.12 38.35
N TYR A 10 35.95 -41.66 39.37
CA TYR A 10 35.86 -40.28 39.85
C TYR A 10 36.39 -39.26 38.84
N TYR A 11 37.49 -39.57 38.14
CA TYR A 11 38.05 -38.72 37.08
C TYR A 11 37.12 -38.64 35.85
N MET A 12 36.57 -39.76 35.38
CA MET A 12 35.59 -39.77 34.27
C MET A 12 34.31 -39.00 34.61
N LYS A 13 33.78 -39.14 35.84
CA LYS A 13 32.57 -38.42 36.30
C LYS A 13 32.82 -36.92 36.48
N ARG A 14 34.06 -36.50 36.73
CA ARG A 14 34.49 -35.09 36.79
C ARG A 14 34.65 -34.48 35.40
N ILE A 15 35.17 -35.26 34.43
CA ILE A 15 35.30 -34.85 33.03
C ILE A 15 33.92 -34.73 32.36
N SER A 16 33.00 -35.68 32.58
CA SER A 16 31.65 -35.60 32.02
C SER A 16 30.84 -34.42 32.56
N LYS A 17 30.99 -34.08 33.86
CA LYS A 17 30.41 -32.87 34.44
C LYS A 17 30.97 -31.60 33.82
N ARG A 18 32.28 -31.50 33.58
CA ARG A 18 32.89 -30.32 32.93
C ARG A 18 32.39 -30.13 31.51
N ILE A 19 32.31 -31.21 30.73
CA ILE A 19 31.76 -31.16 29.36
C ILE A 19 30.29 -30.75 29.38
N LEU A 20 29.48 -31.28 30.30
CA LEU A 20 28.08 -30.90 30.45
C LEU A 20 27.92 -29.42 30.81
N TRP A 21 28.76 -28.88 31.70
CA TRP A 21 28.78 -27.45 32.02
C TRP A 21 29.18 -26.57 30.83
N ILE A 22 30.17 -27.00 30.03
CA ILE A 22 30.57 -26.28 28.81
C ILE A 22 29.42 -26.28 27.80
N LEU A 23 28.79 -27.43 27.56
CA LEU A 23 27.64 -27.54 26.64
C LEU A 23 26.45 -26.71 27.13
N PHE A 24 26.14 -26.75 28.44
CA PHE A 24 25.12 -25.91 29.04
C PHE A 24 25.44 -24.42 28.92
N SER A 25 26.70 -24.03 29.13
CA SER A 25 27.13 -22.63 29.00
C SER A 25 27.07 -22.16 27.55
N LEU A 26 27.47 -22.99 26.59
CA LEU A 26 27.33 -22.70 25.16
C LEU A 26 25.87 -22.56 24.76
N LEU A 27 25.00 -23.47 25.20
CA LEU A 27 23.57 -23.40 24.96
C LEU A 27 22.96 -22.14 25.60
N PHE A 28 23.37 -21.82 26.82
CA PHE A 28 22.93 -20.62 27.53
C PHE A 28 23.37 -19.36 26.79
N ILE A 29 24.62 -19.27 26.33
CA ILE A 29 25.12 -18.14 25.53
C ILE A 29 24.37 -18.06 24.20
N MET A 30 24.12 -19.20 23.54
CA MET A 30 23.41 -19.27 22.26
C MET A 30 21.97 -18.76 22.35
N ILE A 31 21.34 -18.83 23.52
CA ILE A 31 19.99 -18.30 23.75
C ILE A 31 20.05 -16.87 24.30
N LEU A 32 20.90 -16.63 25.30
CA LEU A 32 20.98 -15.34 26.00
C LEU A 32 21.41 -14.22 25.06
N VAL A 33 22.43 -14.45 24.21
CA VAL A 33 22.96 -13.41 23.32
C VAL A 33 21.89 -12.92 22.34
N PRO A 34 21.18 -13.79 21.59
CA PRO A 34 20.05 -13.35 20.77
C PRO A 34 18.95 -12.66 21.57
N SER A 35 18.58 -13.15 22.76
CA SER A 35 17.55 -12.52 23.58
C SER A 35 17.93 -11.10 24.01
N VAL A 36 19.18 -10.88 24.43
CA VAL A 36 19.70 -9.56 24.78
C VAL A 36 19.76 -8.66 23.54
N LEU A 37 20.17 -9.19 22.38
CA LEU A 37 20.19 -8.42 21.13
C LEU A 37 18.78 -8.00 20.70
N VAL A 38 17.79 -8.89 20.80
CA VAL A 38 16.39 -8.54 20.53
C VAL A 38 15.94 -7.44 21.51
N PHE A 39 16.20 -7.59 22.80
CA PHE A 39 15.83 -6.59 23.80
C PHE A 39 16.49 -5.22 23.56
N LEU A 40 17.74 -5.18 23.07
CA LEU A 40 18.42 -3.93 22.73
C LEU A 40 17.97 -3.33 21.39
N ALA A 41 17.47 -4.15 20.47
CA ALA A 41 16.97 -3.70 19.17
C ALA A 41 15.58 -3.07 19.25
N LEU A 42 14.77 -3.48 20.24
CA LEU A 42 13.40 -3.02 20.41
C LEU A 42 13.31 -1.81 21.33
N GLU A 43 12.35 -0.93 21.04
CA GLU A 43 12.09 0.31 21.77
C GLU A 43 10.57 0.46 22.01
N ASP A 44 10.20 1.16 23.08
CA ASP A 44 8.79 1.39 23.45
C ASP A 44 8.15 2.58 22.70
N THR A 45 8.98 3.43 22.09
CA THR A 45 8.53 4.63 21.39
C THR A 45 8.93 4.58 19.92
N PRO A 46 8.05 4.99 18.99
CA PRO A 46 8.39 5.07 17.57
C PRO A 46 9.35 6.23 17.30
N ALA A 47 10.34 6.02 16.42
CA ALA A 47 11.20 7.10 15.92
C ALA A 47 10.49 7.98 14.89
N VAL A 48 9.57 7.40 14.12
CA VAL A 48 8.72 8.10 13.16
C VAL A 48 7.26 7.94 13.59
N GLY A 49 6.58 9.06 13.84
CA GLY A 49 5.13 9.04 14.08
C GLY A 49 4.38 8.57 12.85
N LYS A 50 3.17 8.01 13.00
CA LYS A 50 2.33 7.58 11.89
C LYS A 50 2.24 8.71 10.86
N THR A 51 2.84 8.50 9.70
CA THR A 51 2.54 9.35 8.55
C THR A 51 1.21 8.83 8.02
N GLY A 52 0.25 9.73 7.77
CA GLY A 52 -1.09 9.31 7.33
C GLY A 52 -1.02 8.39 6.10
N LEU A 53 -2.11 7.65 5.86
CA LEU A 53 -2.33 6.82 4.66
C LEU A 53 -1.70 7.49 3.42
N VAL A 54 -1.06 6.71 2.55
CA VAL A 54 -0.45 7.25 1.32
C VAL A 54 -1.50 8.05 0.57
N ASP A 55 -1.36 9.38 0.64
CA ASP A 55 -2.17 10.26 -0.14
C ASP A 55 -1.80 10.10 -1.61
N THR A 56 -2.81 10.23 -2.44
CA THR A 56 -2.76 10.23 -3.89
C THR A 56 -1.64 11.11 -4.46
N ASP A 57 -1.36 12.27 -3.86
CA ASP A 57 -0.31 13.18 -4.33
C ASP A 57 1.10 12.60 -4.16
N LYS A 58 1.34 11.87 -3.05
CA LYS A 58 2.60 11.14 -2.83
C LYS A 58 2.73 10.00 -3.83
N ALA A 59 1.66 9.26 -4.09
CA ALA A 59 1.66 8.16 -5.07
C ALA A 59 1.98 8.67 -6.49
N THR A 60 1.34 9.75 -6.93
CA THR A 60 1.58 10.38 -8.24
C THR A 60 3.00 10.92 -8.36
N ARG A 61 3.51 11.61 -7.34
CA ARG A 61 4.89 12.11 -7.34
C ARG A 61 5.92 10.98 -7.41
N ALA A 62 5.76 9.94 -6.58
CA ALA A 62 6.62 8.76 -6.60
C ALA A 62 6.66 8.09 -7.99
N LYS A 63 5.51 7.99 -8.65
CA LYS A 63 5.39 7.47 -10.02
C LYS A 63 6.14 8.35 -11.02
N HIS A 64 5.91 9.66 -11.02
CA HIS A 64 6.60 10.58 -11.93
C HIS A 64 8.12 10.57 -11.74
N PHE A 65 8.58 10.57 -10.50
CA PHE A 65 10.00 10.47 -10.18
C PHE A 65 10.59 9.15 -10.69
N THR A 66 9.94 8.02 -10.41
CA THR A 66 10.34 6.68 -10.90
C THR A 66 10.38 6.64 -12.43
N ALA A 67 9.34 7.12 -13.11
CA ALA A 67 9.24 7.11 -14.56
C ALA A 67 10.33 7.97 -15.22
N ARG A 68 10.60 9.16 -14.68
CA ARG A 68 11.67 10.06 -15.16
C ARG A 68 13.05 9.45 -14.97
N THR A 69 13.30 8.86 -13.79
CA THR A 69 14.55 8.19 -13.47
C THR A 69 14.78 6.99 -14.39
N LEU A 70 13.78 6.14 -14.55
CA LEU A 70 13.86 4.98 -15.43
C LEU A 70 14.06 5.39 -16.89
N LYS A 71 13.36 6.42 -17.37
CA LYS A 71 13.57 6.97 -18.71
C LYS A 71 15.01 7.41 -18.91
N LYS A 72 15.60 8.09 -17.92
CA LYS A 72 17.00 8.56 -17.96
C LYS A 72 18.02 7.41 -17.91
N LEU A 73 17.71 6.33 -17.20
CA LEU A 73 18.54 5.13 -17.17
C LEU A 73 18.44 4.29 -18.45
N LEU A 74 17.29 4.30 -19.12
CA LEU A 74 17.03 3.54 -20.35
C LEU A 74 17.37 4.32 -21.64
N SER A 75 17.52 5.64 -21.57
CA SER A 75 17.94 6.45 -22.71
C SER A 75 19.33 6.05 -23.18
N HIS A 76 19.48 5.90 -24.49
CA HIS A 76 20.75 5.55 -25.15
C HIS A 76 21.66 6.78 -25.29
N ASP A 77 21.89 7.50 -24.19
CA ASP A 77 22.97 8.48 -24.17
C ASP A 77 24.30 7.73 -24.05
N ASP A 78 25.30 8.13 -24.83
CA ASP A 78 26.70 7.70 -24.68
C ASP A 78 27.35 8.18 -23.37
N ALA A 79 26.55 8.82 -22.50
CA ALA A 79 26.97 9.28 -21.20
C ALA A 79 27.38 8.10 -20.30
N VAL A 80 28.64 8.11 -19.89
CA VAL A 80 29.23 7.12 -18.97
C VAL A 80 28.62 7.27 -17.56
N ILE A 81 28.19 8.49 -17.20
CA ILE A 81 27.63 8.84 -15.89
C ILE A 81 26.24 9.47 -16.07
N ILE A 82 25.27 8.96 -15.32
CA ILE A 82 23.88 9.41 -15.31
C ILE A 82 23.58 10.03 -13.95
N SER A 83 23.27 11.32 -13.90
CA SER A 83 22.93 12.00 -12.64
C SER A 83 21.42 11.95 -12.36
N VAL A 84 21.03 11.40 -11.22
CA VAL A 84 19.64 11.39 -10.74
C VAL A 84 19.54 12.33 -9.56
N SER A 85 18.77 13.41 -9.71
CA SER A 85 18.50 14.37 -8.63
C SER A 85 17.17 14.02 -7.98
N ALA A 86 17.17 13.81 -6.67
CA ALA A 86 15.99 13.50 -5.88
C ALA A 86 15.80 14.55 -4.78
N SER A 87 14.66 15.23 -4.77
CA SER A 87 14.30 16.15 -3.67
C SER A 87 13.88 15.36 -2.41
N GLU A 88 13.87 16.02 -1.25
CA GLU A 88 13.35 15.42 -0.02
C GLU A 88 11.90 14.93 -0.19
N GLU A 89 11.06 15.69 -0.91
CA GLU A 89 9.67 15.30 -1.18
C GLU A 89 9.57 14.07 -2.09
N ASP A 90 10.43 13.95 -3.11
CA ASP A 90 10.46 12.78 -3.99
C ASP A 90 10.84 11.52 -3.21
N LEU A 91 11.86 11.63 -2.35
CA LEU A 91 12.35 10.55 -1.51
C LEU A 91 11.30 10.10 -0.48
N ASN A 92 10.62 11.04 0.19
CA ASN A 92 9.54 10.73 1.13
C ASN A 92 8.31 10.14 0.42
N SER A 93 8.01 10.58 -0.81
CA SER A 93 6.91 10.02 -1.60
C SER A 93 7.19 8.57 -2.00
N LEU A 94 8.42 8.28 -2.43
CA LEU A 94 8.86 6.90 -2.68
C LEU A 94 8.80 6.03 -1.42
N MET A 95 9.26 6.56 -0.28
CA MET A 95 9.20 5.85 1.00
C MET A 95 7.76 5.56 1.41
N ALA A 96 6.84 6.52 1.26
CA ALA A 96 5.43 6.32 1.57
C ALA A 96 4.82 5.19 0.73
N VAL A 97 5.06 5.17 -0.59
CA VAL A 97 4.59 4.10 -1.48
C VAL A 97 5.23 2.75 -1.09
N ALA A 98 6.53 2.70 -0.84
CA ALA A 98 7.20 1.46 -0.45
C ALA A 98 6.71 0.92 0.91
N ALA A 99 6.51 1.81 1.88
CA ALA A 99 6.05 1.47 3.22
C ALA A 99 4.59 1.01 3.23
N SER A 100 3.75 1.51 2.32
CA SER A 100 2.34 1.15 2.29
C SER A 100 2.01 -0.29 1.90
N GLY A 101 2.95 -1.02 1.29
CA GLY A 101 2.82 -2.47 1.13
C GLY A 101 3.06 -3.25 2.41
N LEU A 102 3.43 -2.57 3.50
CA LEU A 102 3.81 -3.12 4.79
C LEU A 102 3.13 -2.29 5.89
N ASP A 103 1.90 -2.63 6.28
CA ASP A 103 1.04 -1.91 7.26
C ASP A 103 1.70 -1.50 8.60
N ARG A 104 2.89 -2.05 8.88
CA ARG A 104 3.65 -1.86 10.10
C ARG A 104 4.91 -1.02 9.92
N LEU A 105 5.24 -0.62 8.69
CA LEU A 105 6.42 0.17 8.39
C LEU A 105 6.04 1.64 8.20
N GLU A 106 6.74 2.51 8.89
CA GLU A 106 6.67 3.96 8.73
C GLU A 106 8.09 4.45 8.43
N GLY A 107 8.21 5.48 7.61
CA GLY A 107 9.52 5.99 7.20
C GLY A 107 9.50 7.49 6.95
N ARG A 108 10.63 8.14 7.28
CA ARG A 108 10.87 9.54 6.98
C ARG A 108 12.30 9.70 6.49
N LEU A 109 12.44 10.43 5.38
CA LEU A 109 13.74 10.85 4.87
C LEU A 109 13.91 12.35 5.10
N ARG A 110 15.11 12.76 5.48
CA ARG A 110 15.46 14.17 5.66
C ARG A 110 16.83 14.45 5.09
N ILE A 111 16.94 15.47 4.25
CA ILE A 111 18.21 15.93 3.71
C ILE A 111 18.77 16.97 4.68
N ALA A 112 20.02 16.76 5.11
CA ALA A 112 20.72 17.67 6.00
C ALA A 112 22.17 17.87 5.50
N PRO A 113 22.88 18.93 5.91
CA PRO A 113 24.25 19.19 5.45
C PRO A 113 25.21 18.01 5.65
N GLU A 114 24.99 17.22 6.71
CA GLU A 114 25.78 16.04 7.06
C GLU A 114 25.46 14.77 6.25
N GLY A 115 24.36 14.76 5.49
CA GLY A 115 23.93 13.62 4.69
C GLY A 115 22.42 13.45 4.61
N LEU A 116 21.99 12.40 3.91
CA LEU A 116 20.60 11.98 3.85
C LEU A 116 20.29 11.08 5.04
N HIS A 117 19.41 11.52 5.93
CA HIS A 117 18.91 10.75 7.06
C HIS A 117 17.69 9.96 6.62
N ALA A 118 17.65 8.68 6.97
CA ALA A 118 16.48 7.84 6.84
C ALA A 118 16.16 7.24 8.20
N ASP A 119 15.00 7.60 8.73
CA ASP A 119 14.45 7.04 9.95
C ASP A 119 13.29 6.11 9.56
N LEU A 120 13.36 4.86 10.00
CA LEU A 120 12.31 3.86 9.78
C LEU A 120 11.82 3.34 11.13
N THR A 121 10.53 3.14 11.26
CA THR A 121 9.91 2.49 12.41
C THR A 121 9.08 1.31 11.92
N VAL A 122 9.40 0.12 12.42
CA VAL A 122 8.56 -1.07 12.26
C VAL A 122 7.80 -1.31 13.55
N ARG A 123 6.48 -1.28 13.48
CA ARG A 123 5.60 -1.65 14.60
C ARG A 123 5.51 -3.17 14.71
N LEU A 124 5.79 -3.70 15.89
CA LEU A 124 5.72 -5.13 16.17
C LEU A 124 4.41 -5.48 16.87
N PRO A 125 3.96 -6.75 16.82
CA PRO A 125 2.96 -7.23 17.75
C PRO A 125 3.42 -6.98 19.18
N ARG A 126 2.45 -6.72 20.07
CA ARG A 126 2.73 -6.51 21.49
C ARG A 126 3.59 -7.63 22.04
N ASN A 127 4.73 -7.26 22.62
CA ASN A 127 5.71 -8.18 23.15
C ASN A 127 6.43 -7.54 24.35
N PRO A 128 7.03 -8.32 25.26
CA PRO A 128 7.61 -7.79 26.50
C PRO A 128 8.93 -7.01 26.31
N ALA A 129 9.48 -6.97 25.09
CA ALA A 129 10.78 -6.35 24.81
C ALA A 129 10.66 -4.96 24.14
N GLY A 130 9.50 -4.63 23.57
CA GLY A 130 9.20 -3.31 23.01
C GLY A 130 8.34 -3.39 21.75
N ASP A 131 7.48 -2.40 21.55
CA ASP A 131 6.49 -2.40 20.47
C ASP A 131 7.05 -1.92 19.12
N PHE A 132 8.27 -1.38 19.09
CA PHE A 132 8.85 -0.76 17.89
C PHE A 132 10.29 -1.22 17.66
N LEU A 133 10.60 -1.50 16.39
CA LEU A 133 11.97 -1.62 15.89
C LEU A 133 12.28 -0.34 15.12
N ASN A 134 13.16 0.49 15.67
CA ASN A 134 13.58 1.72 15.03
C ASN A 134 14.92 1.52 14.32
N LEU A 135 15.00 1.95 13.07
CA LEU A 135 16.20 1.88 12.26
C LEU A 135 16.58 3.29 11.82
N ARG A 136 17.81 3.72 12.10
CA ARG A 136 18.32 5.04 11.70
C ARG A 136 19.55 4.86 10.84
N PHE A 137 19.46 5.34 9.60
CA PHE A 137 20.52 5.28 8.61
C PHE A 137 20.91 6.69 8.18
N ARG A 138 22.18 6.88 7.85
CA ARG A 138 22.64 8.10 7.19
C ARG A 138 23.48 7.74 5.97
N VAL A 139 23.07 8.21 4.81
CA VAL A 139 23.88 8.17 3.60
C VAL A 139 24.75 9.43 3.57
N LEU A 140 26.05 9.25 3.46
CA LEU A 140 27.01 10.33 3.48
C LEU A 140 27.35 10.77 2.05
N PRO A 141 27.58 12.07 1.80
CA PRO A 141 28.16 12.51 0.55
C PRO A 141 29.50 11.82 0.31
N SER A 142 29.74 11.40 -0.92
CA SER A 142 30.89 10.59 -1.31
C SER A 142 31.35 10.93 -2.72
N ALA A 143 32.67 11.03 -2.91
CA ALA A 143 33.26 11.20 -4.24
C ALA A 143 33.38 9.87 -5.02
N SER A 144 33.30 8.73 -4.32
CA SER A 144 33.35 7.39 -4.90
C SER A 144 32.48 6.43 -4.09
N GLY A 145 31.59 5.70 -4.77
CA GLY A 145 30.77 4.65 -4.18
C GLY A 145 29.65 5.15 -3.27
N PHE A 146 28.91 4.20 -2.71
CA PHE A 146 27.85 4.47 -1.74
C PHE A 146 28.37 4.32 -0.31
N HIS A 147 28.38 5.41 0.46
CA HIS A 147 28.86 5.42 1.84
C HIS A 147 27.73 5.67 2.82
N ILE A 148 27.70 4.86 3.88
CA ILE A 148 26.75 5.02 4.99
C ILE A 148 27.48 5.13 6.32
N SER A 149 26.94 5.93 7.23
CA SER A 149 27.38 5.95 8.62
C SER A 149 27.07 4.60 9.31
N PRO A 150 27.59 4.35 10.52
CA PRO A 150 27.03 3.30 11.37
C PRO A 150 25.50 3.43 11.46
N VAL A 151 24.83 2.29 11.37
CA VAL A 151 23.36 2.19 11.38
C VAL A 151 22.92 1.84 12.78
N ALA A 152 21.99 2.62 13.33
CA ALA A 152 21.39 2.31 14.62
C ALA A 152 20.15 1.43 14.40
N VAL A 153 20.09 0.31 15.11
CA VAL A 153 18.96 -0.61 15.20
C VAL A 153 18.54 -0.65 16.66
N GLY A 154 17.52 0.12 17.02
CA GLY A 154 17.24 0.49 18.41
C GLY A 154 18.48 1.08 19.06
N ARG A 155 19.04 0.36 20.05
CA ARG A 155 20.25 0.74 20.79
C ARG A 155 21.53 0.12 20.24
N ILE A 156 21.44 -0.74 19.21
CA ILE A 156 22.58 -1.43 18.61
C ILE A 156 23.14 -0.59 17.47
N ASN A 157 24.45 -0.33 17.48
CA ASN A 157 25.12 0.34 16.37
C ASN A 157 25.87 -0.68 15.50
N ILE A 158 25.41 -0.84 14.27
CA ILE A 158 26.02 -1.71 13.26
C ILE A 158 27.02 -0.89 12.44
N PRO A 159 28.29 -1.32 12.32
CA PRO A 159 29.27 -0.63 11.49
C PRO A 159 28.79 -0.49 10.04
N GLY A 160 29.04 0.68 9.43
CA GLY A 160 28.50 1.01 8.09
C GLY A 160 28.85 -0.01 7.00
N LYS A 161 30.05 -0.61 7.02
CA LYS A 161 30.42 -1.67 6.06
C LYS A 161 29.56 -2.92 6.19
N THR A 162 29.30 -3.35 7.43
CA THR A 162 28.44 -4.51 7.73
C THR A 162 27.00 -4.22 7.34
N ALA A 163 26.51 -3.02 7.66
CA ALA A 163 25.18 -2.59 7.26
C ALA A 163 25.04 -2.56 5.73
N LEU A 164 26.07 -2.10 4.99
CA LEU A 164 26.05 -2.10 3.53
C LEU A 164 25.99 -3.52 2.94
N SER A 165 26.70 -4.48 3.54
CA SER A 165 26.59 -5.89 3.15
C SER A 165 25.19 -6.46 3.40
N LEU A 166 24.55 -6.09 4.51
CA LEU A 166 23.17 -6.48 4.80
C LEU A 166 22.18 -5.85 3.80
N ILE A 167 22.33 -4.56 3.50
CA ILE A 167 21.51 -3.88 2.49
C ILE A 167 21.65 -4.56 1.13
N ARG A 168 22.88 -4.89 0.72
CA ARG A 168 23.12 -5.65 -0.52
C ARG A 168 22.38 -6.99 -0.52
N PHE A 169 22.49 -7.76 0.55
CA PHE A 169 21.81 -9.05 0.68
C PHE A 169 20.29 -8.91 0.57
N VAL A 170 19.70 -7.91 1.24
CA VAL A 170 18.27 -7.62 1.15
C VAL A 170 17.88 -7.19 -0.27
N LEU A 171 18.67 -6.34 -0.91
CA LEU A 171 18.41 -5.92 -2.30
C LEU A 171 18.50 -7.08 -3.28
N ASP A 172 19.46 -8.00 -3.13
CA ASP A 172 19.56 -9.21 -3.98
C ASP A 172 18.37 -10.16 -3.74
N MET A 173 17.86 -10.25 -2.50
CA MET A 173 16.65 -11.01 -2.18
C MET A 173 15.41 -10.41 -2.85
N VAL A 174 15.28 -9.09 -2.88
CA VAL A 174 14.11 -8.40 -3.45
C VAL A 174 14.20 -8.31 -4.98
N LEU A 175 15.31 -7.80 -5.52
CA LEU A 175 15.51 -7.53 -6.95
C LEU A 175 15.93 -8.77 -7.74
N GLY A 176 16.29 -9.85 -7.06
CA GLY A 176 16.84 -11.05 -7.68
C GLY A 176 18.35 -11.05 -7.72
N ASN A 177 18.89 -12.26 -7.85
CA ASN A 177 20.30 -12.54 -7.60
C ASN A 177 21.21 -11.58 -8.39
N GLU A 178 22.19 -11.00 -7.71
CA GLU A 178 23.16 -10.01 -8.22
C GLU A 178 22.61 -8.61 -8.60
N ASN A 179 21.29 -8.41 -8.71
CA ASN A 179 20.75 -7.09 -9.06
C ASN A 179 20.92 -6.06 -7.95
N GLY A 180 20.92 -6.46 -6.69
CA GLY A 180 21.22 -5.58 -5.55
C GLY A 180 22.69 -5.16 -5.51
N ALA A 181 23.59 -6.09 -5.83
CA ALA A 181 25.02 -5.81 -6.01
C ALA A 181 25.26 -4.79 -7.14
N VAL A 182 24.62 -4.99 -8.28
CA VAL A 182 24.71 -4.09 -9.44
C VAL A 182 24.12 -2.72 -9.12
N ALA A 183 22.98 -2.65 -8.42
CA ALA A 183 22.36 -1.38 -8.04
C ALA A 183 23.25 -0.54 -7.11
N LEU A 184 23.83 -1.15 -6.07
CA LEU A 184 24.75 -0.44 -5.18
C LEU A 184 26.08 -0.08 -5.88
N GLY A 185 26.59 -0.98 -6.72
CA GLY A 185 27.82 -0.77 -7.49
C GLY A 185 27.67 0.29 -8.59
N ALA A 186 26.45 0.55 -9.06
CA ALA A 186 26.17 1.60 -10.02
C ALA A 186 26.39 3.00 -9.42
N VAL A 187 26.32 3.17 -8.10
CA VAL A 187 26.53 4.49 -7.48
C VAL A 187 28.00 4.90 -7.61
N HIS A 188 28.28 5.85 -8.49
CA HIS A 188 29.59 6.45 -8.65
C HIS A 188 29.88 7.47 -7.55
N SER A 189 28.97 8.41 -7.30
CA SER A 189 29.13 9.42 -6.26
C SER A 189 27.78 9.94 -5.75
N VAL A 190 27.78 10.44 -4.52
CA VAL A 190 26.60 11.02 -3.86
C VAL A 190 26.93 12.45 -3.48
N VAL A 191 26.17 13.40 -3.99
CA VAL A 191 26.35 14.84 -3.73
C VAL A 191 25.07 15.39 -3.13
N LEU A 192 25.19 16.21 -2.09
CA LEU A 192 24.07 16.95 -1.53
C LEU A 192 24.06 18.36 -2.06
N ARG A 193 22.88 18.86 -2.42
CA ARG A 193 22.68 20.22 -2.91
C ARG A 193 21.35 20.75 -2.41
N ASP A 194 21.40 21.77 -1.55
CA ASP A 194 20.23 22.41 -0.96
C ASP A 194 19.25 21.39 -0.34
N ASP A 195 18.13 21.14 -1.00
CA ASP A 195 17.02 20.25 -0.64
C ASP A 195 17.00 18.94 -1.48
N SER A 196 18.11 18.61 -2.13
CA SER A 196 18.22 17.48 -3.05
C SER A 196 19.49 16.65 -2.86
N VAL A 197 19.36 15.35 -3.14
CA VAL A 197 20.49 14.43 -3.26
C VAL A 197 20.67 14.06 -4.71
N ILE A 198 21.88 14.22 -5.22
CA ILE A 198 22.27 13.86 -6.57
C ILE A 198 23.08 12.56 -6.50
N PHE A 199 22.51 11.50 -7.05
CA PHE A 199 23.18 10.23 -7.27
C PHE A 199 23.76 10.21 -8.68
N ASN A 200 25.08 10.23 -8.78
CA ASN A 200 25.76 9.99 -10.05
C ASN A 200 25.95 8.49 -10.21
N LEU A 201 25.42 7.94 -11.29
CA LEU A 201 25.36 6.51 -11.53
C LEU A 201 26.21 6.14 -12.75
N TRP A 202 27.01 5.09 -12.64
CA TRP A 202 27.56 4.41 -13.80
C TRP A 202 26.45 3.81 -14.64
N LYS A 203 26.69 3.70 -15.95
CA LYS A 203 25.80 2.96 -16.84
C LYS A 203 25.62 1.52 -16.35
N ILE A 204 24.37 1.13 -16.13
CA ILE A 204 24.02 -0.24 -15.72
C ILE A 204 24.01 -1.14 -16.96
N PRO A 205 24.82 -2.21 -17.01
CA PRO A 205 24.80 -3.17 -18.11
C PRO A 205 23.43 -3.87 -18.20
N ASP A 206 22.94 -4.05 -19.43
CA ASP A 206 21.73 -4.82 -19.74
C ASP A 206 20.48 -4.36 -18.94
N ILE A 207 20.42 -3.06 -18.63
CA ILE A 207 19.37 -2.47 -17.79
C ILE A 207 17.94 -2.79 -18.27
N ARG A 208 17.75 -2.98 -19.58
CA ARG A 208 16.44 -3.34 -20.16
C ARG A 208 16.06 -4.78 -19.83
N GLU A 209 16.97 -5.73 -19.99
CA GLU A 209 16.76 -7.14 -19.63
C GLU A 209 16.58 -7.27 -18.10
N ARG A 210 17.43 -6.61 -17.32
CA ARG A 210 17.32 -6.59 -15.85
C ARG A 210 15.98 -6.04 -15.37
N LYS A 211 15.49 -4.96 -15.99
CA LYS A 211 14.16 -4.41 -15.70
C LYS A 211 13.08 -5.47 -15.94
N GLU A 212 13.12 -6.18 -17.07
CA GLU A 212 12.12 -7.22 -17.38
C GLU A 212 12.14 -8.35 -16.35
N LEU A 213 13.32 -8.82 -15.96
CA LEU A 213 13.48 -9.83 -14.91
C LEU A 213 12.96 -9.36 -13.54
N ILE A 214 13.26 -8.11 -13.16
CA ILE A 214 12.76 -7.51 -11.91
C ILE A 214 11.23 -7.43 -11.93
N VAL A 215 10.64 -6.97 -13.03
CA VAL A 215 9.17 -6.89 -13.18
C VAL A 215 8.53 -8.28 -13.09
N GLN A 216 9.11 -9.30 -13.72
CA GLN A 216 8.63 -10.67 -13.62
C GLN A 216 8.71 -11.21 -12.19
N ARG A 217 9.80 -10.93 -11.47
CA ARG A 217 9.96 -11.32 -10.07
C ARG A 217 8.94 -10.64 -9.17
N PHE A 218 8.72 -9.34 -9.34
CA PHE A 218 7.68 -8.63 -8.59
C PHE A 218 6.28 -9.18 -8.86
N LYS A 219 5.96 -9.55 -10.10
CA LYS A 219 4.70 -10.25 -10.42
C LYS A 219 4.60 -11.58 -9.66
N PHE A 220 5.64 -12.40 -9.70
CA PHE A 220 5.66 -13.67 -8.97
C PHE A 220 5.51 -13.48 -7.45
N LEU A 221 6.22 -12.52 -6.85
CA LEU A 221 6.12 -12.23 -5.41
C LEU A 221 4.73 -11.71 -5.03
N ARG A 222 4.11 -10.88 -5.87
CA ARG A 222 2.73 -10.41 -5.71
C ARG A 222 1.75 -11.57 -5.78
N ASP A 223 1.89 -12.46 -6.76
CA ASP A 223 0.99 -13.60 -6.94
C ASP A 223 1.13 -14.63 -5.81
N ALA A 224 2.25 -14.62 -5.08
CA ALA A 224 2.49 -15.42 -3.88
C ALA A 224 2.05 -14.74 -2.57
N MET A 225 1.68 -13.46 -2.60
CA MET A 225 1.09 -12.75 -1.45
C MET A 225 -0.41 -13.03 -1.36
N PRO A 226 -1.03 -12.89 -0.17
CA PRO A 226 -2.49 -13.01 -0.03
C PRO A 226 -3.17 -12.08 -1.03
N LEU A 227 -4.06 -12.63 -1.86
CA LEU A 227 -4.80 -11.87 -2.85
C LEU A 227 -5.74 -10.89 -2.12
N VAL A 228 -5.97 -9.71 -2.73
CA VAL A 228 -6.95 -8.71 -2.27
C VAL A 228 -8.32 -9.37 -2.03
N ALA A 229 -8.67 -10.31 -2.92
CA ALA A 229 -9.76 -11.25 -2.82
C ALA A 229 -9.48 -12.43 -3.77
N GLU A 230 -10.07 -13.60 -3.51
CA GLU A 230 -9.98 -14.75 -4.41
C GLU A 230 -10.68 -14.45 -5.77
N PRO A 231 -9.99 -14.57 -6.93
CA PRO A 231 -10.55 -14.24 -8.24
C PRO A 231 -11.83 -15.00 -8.56
N GLU A 232 -11.96 -16.24 -8.08
CA GLU A 232 -13.16 -17.06 -8.24
C GLU A 232 -14.35 -16.47 -7.48
N THR A 233 -14.14 -15.98 -6.26
CA THR A 233 -15.19 -15.32 -5.47
C THR A 233 -15.62 -14.01 -6.13
N VAL A 234 -14.67 -13.19 -6.62
CA VAL A 234 -15.00 -11.96 -7.38
C VAL A 234 -15.79 -12.30 -8.65
N ARG A 235 -15.45 -13.41 -9.32
CA ARG A 235 -16.16 -13.88 -10.52
C ARG A 235 -17.61 -14.23 -10.22
N ASP A 236 -17.92 -14.88 -9.10
CA ASP A 236 -19.29 -15.21 -8.71
C ASP A 236 -20.18 -13.94 -8.62
N TYR A 237 -19.66 -12.87 -8.01
CA TYR A 237 -20.34 -11.59 -7.97
C TYR A 237 -20.43 -10.90 -9.33
N TYR A 238 -19.41 -11.04 -10.17
CA TYR A 238 -19.45 -10.52 -11.54
C TYR A 238 -20.53 -11.22 -12.38
N VAL A 239 -20.71 -12.53 -12.22
CA VAL A 239 -21.81 -13.29 -12.83
C VAL A 239 -23.15 -12.76 -12.35
N LYS A 240 -23.32 -12.53 -11.04
CA LYS A 240 -24.54 -11.94 -10.48
C LYS A 240 -24.87 -10.58 -11.13
N LEU A 241 -23.86 -9.73 -11.35
CA LEU A 241 -24.03 -8.45 -12.03
C LEU A 241 -24.47 -8.60 -13.49
N MET A 242 -23.91 -9.57 -14.22
CA MET A 242 -24.35 -9.88 -15.59
C MET A 242 -25.81 -10.35 -15.63
N GLU A 243 -26.22 -11.20 -14.69
CA GLU A 243 -27.62 -11.65 -14.56
C GLU A 243 -28.57 -10.47 -14.32
N LEU A 244 -28.22 -9.58 -13.39
CA LEU A 244 -29.02 -8.39 -13.08
C LEU A 244 -29.09 -7.45 -14.29
N GLY A 245 -27.97 -7.24 -14.97
CA GLY A 245 -27.88 -6.41 -16.17
C GLY A 245 -28.69 -6.94 -17.34
N HIS A 246 -28.82 -8.26 -17.47
CA HIS A 246 -29.64 -8.89 -18.52
C HIS A 246 -31.15 -8.72 -18.29
N ARG A 247 -31.59 -8.54 -17.04
CA ARG A 247 -32.99 -8.30 -16.69
C ARG A 247 -33.45 -6.87 -16.96
N VAL A 248 -32.51 -5.95 -17.19
CA VAL A 248 -32.84 -4.55 -17.46
C VAL A 248 -33.24 -4.37 -18.91
N GLU A 249 -34.36 -3.67 -19.13
CA GLU A 249 -34.81 -3.26 -20.46
C GLU A 249 -33.74 -2.45 -21.20
N THR A 250 -33.54 -2.77 -22.48
CA THR A 250 -32.56 -2.11 -23.33
C THR A 250 -32.78 -0.59 -23.38
N GLY A 251 -31.70 0.18 -23.22
CA GLY A 251 -31.75 1.64 -23.30
C GLY A 251 -32.18 2.35 -22.00
N ARG A 252 -32.55 1.62 -20.95
CA ARG A 252 -32.94 2.20 -19.66
C ARG A 252 -31.73 2.73 -18.87
N GLN A 253 -31.95 3.79 -18.11
CA GLN A 253 -31.00 4.27 -17.08
C GLN A 253 -31.26 3.54 -15.77
N VAL A 254 -30.20 3.10 -15.10
CA VAL A 254 -30.28 2.25 -13.92
C VAL A 254 -29.58 2.93 -12.75
N SER A 255 -30.20 2.94 -11.58
CA SER A 255 -29.54 3.37 -10.34
C SER A 255 -28.47 2.36 -9.92
N LEU A 256 -27.34 2.82 -9.38
CA LEU A 256 -26.32 1.95 -8.81
C LEU A 256 -26.88 1.04 -7.71
N ALA A 257 -27.90 1.52 -6.98
CA ALA A 257 -28.57 0.76 -5.92
C ALA A 257 -29.24 -0.53 -6.42
N TYR A 258 -29.66 -0.58 -7.70
CA TYR A 258 -30.22 -1.79 -8.33
C TYR A 258 -29.22 -2.95 -8.34
N PHE A 259 -27.91 -2.65 -8.40
CA PHE A 259 -26.86 -3.66 -8.35
C PHE A 259 -26.37 -3.92 -6.92
N ILE A 260 -26.17 -2.85 -6.13
CA ILE A 260 -25.66 -2.95 -4.76
C ILE A 260 -26.54 -3.84 -3.89
N GLY A 261 -27.86 -3.65 -3.92
CA GLY A 261 -28.74 -4.36 -3.01
C GLY A 261 -28.69 -5.89 -3.18
N PRO A 262 -28.89 -6.41 -4.40
CA PRO A 262 -28.76 -7.85 -4.68
C PRO A 262 -27.34 -8.41 -4.49
N LEU A 263 -26.29 -7.59 -4.66
CA LEU A 263 -24.91 -8.01 -4.38
C LEU A 263 -24.70 -8.25 -2.88
N PHE A 264 -25.13 -7.31 -2.04
CA PHE A 264 -25.00 -7.46 -0.59
C PHE A 264 -25.98 -8.48 0.01
N GLU A 265 -27.10 -8.77 -0.68
CA GLU A 265 -27.94 -9.93 -0.37
C GLU A 265 -27.15 -11.24 -0.57
N LEU A 266 -26.51 -11.41 -1.73
CA LEU A 266 -25.67 -12.59 -1.99
C LEU A 266 -24.49 -12.68 -1.00
N ALA A 267 -23.87 -11.55 -0.66
CA ALA A 267 -22.80 -11.51 0.34
C ALA A 267 -23.31 -11.95 1.71
N ARG A 268 -24.48 -11.46 2.14
CA ARG A 268 -25.11 -11.88 3.39
C ARG A 268 -25.40 -13.38 3.43
N GLU A 269 -25.93 -13.93 2.33
CA GLU A 269 -26.21 -15.38 2.21
C GLU A 269 -24.93 -16.21 2.33
N ARG A 270 -23.86 -15.84 1.60
CA ARG A 270 -22.58 -16.57 1.62
C ARG A 270 -21.84 -16.45 2.94
N SER A 271 -21.98 -15.32 3.62
CA SER A 271 -21.37 -15.04 4.93
C SER A 271 -21.94 -15.89 6.07
N THR A 272 -22.99 -16.69 5.82
CA THR A 272 -23.43 -17.73 6.76
C THR A 272 -22.35 -18.80 7.00
N HIS A 273 -21.48 -19.03 6.01
CA HIS A 273 -20.40 -20.02 6.06
C HIS A 273 -19.03 -19.44 5.71
N GLY A 274 -18.95 -18.13 5.43
CA GLY A 274 -17.74 -17.40 5.05
C GLY A 274 -17.53 -16.14 5.88
N ASP A 275 -16.41 -15.44 5.65
CA ASP A 275 -16.12 -14.16 6.31
C ASP A 275 -16.89 -13.02 5.61
N PRO A 276 -17.76 -12.27 6.34
CA PRO A 276 -18.46 -11.12 5.80
C PRO A 276 -17.56 -10.08 5.13
N ALA A 277 -16.37 -9.82 5.68
CA ALA A 277 -15.45 -8.83 5.13
C ALA A 277 -14.88 -9.28 3.77
N GLU A 278 -14.56 -10.56 3.62
CA GLU A 278 -14.05 -11.11 2.35
C GLU A 278 -15.13 -11.11 1.26
N GLU A 279 -16.36 -11.53 1.61
CA GLU A 279 -17.49 -11.52 0.67
C GLU A 279 -17.83 -10.10 0.21
N ASN A 280 -17.83 -9.13 1.12
CA ASN A 280 -18.06 -7.73 0.80
C ASN A 280 -16.95 -7.14 -0.09
N LYS A 281 -15.68 -7.45 0.20
CA LYS A 281 -14.55 -7.04 -0.63
C LYS A 281 -14.70 -7.57 -2.05
N ALA A 282 -15.04 -8.85 -2.19
CA ALA A 282 -15.26 -9.45 -3.50
C ALA A 282 -16.44 -8.82 -4.26
N ALA A 283 -17.55 -8.55 -3.58
CA ALA A 283 -18.72 -7.89 -4.17
C ALA A 283 -18.40 -6.47 -4.68
N LEU A 284 -17.70 -5.66 -3.87
CA LEU A 284 -17.32 -4.30 -4.24
C LEU A 284 -16.28 -4.26 -5.36
N LEU A 285 -15.32 -5.19 -5.38
CA LEU A 285 -14.37 -5.32 -6.49
C LEU A 285 -15.06 -5.75 -7.79
N ALA A 286 -15.99 -6.69 -7.73
CA ALA A 286 -16.79 -7.08 -8.90
C ALA A 286 -17.61 -5.89 -9.43
N LEU A 287 -18.21 -5.09 -8.54
CA LEU A 287 -18.93 -3.87 -8.89
C LEU A 287 -18.02 -2.84 -9.56
N ALA A 288 -16.80 -2.66 -9.05
CA ALA A 288 -15.79 -1.77 -9.62
C ALA A 288 -15.33 -2.22 -11.02
N ILE A 289 -15.14 -3.53 -11.25
CA ILE A 289 -14.83 -4.08 -12.58
C ILE A 289 -16.01 -3.88 -13.55
N PHE A 290 -17.24 -4.15 -13.09
CA PHE A 290 -18.43 -4.18 -13.94
C PHE A 290 -18.95 -2.79 -14.31
N THR A 291 -19.01 -1.87 -13.34
CA THR A 291 -19.59 -0.52 -13.52
C THR A 291 -18.56 0.60 -13.59
N GLY A 292 -17.32 0.35 -13.15
CA GLY A 292 -16.23 1.32 -13.12
C GLY A 292 -15.26 1.13 -14.27
N ASP A 293 -14.24 0.29 -14.05
CA ASP A 293 -13.16 0.05 -15.00
C ASP A 293 -12.60 -1.37 -14.92
N ALA A 294 -12.46 -2.00 -16.09
CA ALA A 294 -11.97 -3.36 -16.25
C ALA A 294 -10.54 -3.59 -15.69
N ARG A 295 -9.73 -2.54 -15.53
CA ARG A 295 -8.35 -2.67 -15.04
C ARG A 295 -8.24 -3.16 -13.60
N PHE A 296 -9.30 -3.07 -12.79
CA PHE A 296 -9.29 -3.65 -11.44
C PHE A 296 -8.98 -5.15 -11.47
N GLU A 297 -9.34 -5.84 -12.56
CA GLU A 297 -9.00 -7.25 -12.77
C GLU A 297 -7.48 -7.51 -12.74
N GLN A 298 -6.65 -6.59 -13.22
CA GLN A 298 -5.19 -6.75 -13.24
C GLN A 298 -4.55 -6.79 -11.84
N LEU A 299 -5.29 -6.31 -10.83
CA LEU A 299 -4.87 -6.24 -9.43
C LEU A 299 -5.30 -7.46 -8.62
N ILE A 300 -6.29 -8.22 -9.12
CA ILE A 300 -6.90 -9.35 -8.42
C ILE A 300 -6.43 -10.66 -9.07
N GLY A 301 -6.42 -10.73 -10.40
CA GLY A 301 -6.19 -11.94 -11.16
C GLY A 301 -7.24 -12.12 -12.26
N GLU A 302 -7.24 -13.28 -12.92
CA GLU A 302 -8.23 -13.56 -13.96
C GLU A 302 -9.60 -13.74 -13.31
N VAL A 303 -10.47 -12.73 -13.41
CA VAL A 303 -11.85 -12.73 -12.89
C VAL A 303 -12.83 -13.06 -14.02
N ARG A 304 -12.66 -12.46 -15.19
CA ARG A 304 -13.57 -12.61 -16.33
C ARG A 304 -13.00 -13.61 -17.32
N THR A 305 -13.81 -14.59 -17.70
CA THR A 305 -13.51 -15.47 -18.84
C THR A 305 -13.55 -14.67 -20.15
N GLU A 306 -13.02 -15.24 -21.23
CA GLU A 306 -13.11 -14.63 -22.57
C GLU A 306 -14.56 -14.33 -23.00
N THR A 307 -15.51 -15.20 -22.65
CA THR A 307 -16.93 -14.96 -22.91
C THR A 307 -17.49 -13.79 -22.09
N MET A 308 -17.07 -13.64 -20.83
CA MET A 308 -17.48 -12.51 -19.98
C MET A 308 -16.91 -11.16 -20.46
N LYS A 309 -15.71 -11.15 -21.04
CA LYS A 309 -15.10 -9.93 -21.62
C LYS A 309 -15.89 -9.39 -22.82
N LEU A 310 -16.61 -10.25 -23.52
CA LEU A 310 -17.47 -9.90 -24.65
C LEU A 310 -18.86 -9.41 -24.22
N TYR A 311 -19.24 -9.57 -22.95
CA TYR A 311 -20.54 -9.12 -22.46
C TYR A 311 -20.72 -7.61 -22.66
N ARG A 312 -21.89 -7.24 -23.20
CA ARG A 312 -22.32 -5.85 -23.32
C ARG A 312 -23.71 -5.74 -22.71
N PRO A 313 -23.89 -4.97 -21.63
CA PRO A 313 -25.21 -4.81 -21.03
C PRO A 313 -26.15 -4.06 -21.97
N GLY A 314 -27.45 -4.41 -21.94
CA GLY A 314 -28.47 -3.75 -22.74
C GLY A 314 -28.88 -2.37 -22.21
N TYR A 315 -28.67 -2.09 -20.92
CA TYR A 315 -28.98 -0.79 -20.33
C TYR A 315 -28.11 0.33 -20.90
N ARG A 316 -28.63 1.56 -20.89
CA ARG A 316 -27.92 2.73 -21.44
C ARG A 316 -26.76 3.16 -20.54
N ARG A 317 -27.04 3.42 -19.25
CA ARG A 317 -26.08 3.92 -18.26
C ARG A 317 -26.48 3.50 -16.85
N VAL A 318 -25.48 3.40 -15.97
CA VAL A 318 -25.66 3.30 -14.52
C VAL A 318 -25.34 4.65 -13.90
N LEU A 319 -26.19 5.12 -13.00
CA LEU A 319 -26.14 6.44 -12.39
C LEU A 319 -26.09 6.34 -10.86
N LEU A 320 -25.57 7.39 -10.22
CA LEU A 320 -25.61 7.62 -8.78
C LEU A 320 -25.92 9.10 -8.58
N GLY A 321 -26.94 9.44 -7.78
CA GLY A 321 -27.43 10.81 -7.70
C GLY A 321 -27.86 11.37 -9.06
N GLY A 322 -28.32 10.50 -9.98
CA GLY A 322 -28.67 10.87 -11.35
C GLY A 322 -27.48 11.11 -12.31
N ARG A 323 -26.24 10.87 -11.87
CA ARG A 323 -25.01 11.19 -12.61
C ARG A 323 -24.10 9.97 -12.80
N GLU A 324 -23.43 9.89 -13.95
CA GLU A 324 -22.53 8.78 -14.29
C GLU A 324 -21.13 8.98 -13.70
N ASP A 325 -20.66 10.23 -13.70
CA ASP A 325 -19.42 10.71 -13.10
C ASP A 325 -19.40 10.47 -11.58
N LEU A 326 -20.45 10.84 -10.85
CA LEU A 326 -20.57 10.53 -9.40
C LEU A 326 -20.51 9.02 -9.13
N LYS A 327 -21.17 8.21 -9.98
CA LYS A 327 -21.08 6.74 -9.88
C LYS A 327 -19.65 6.27 -10.06
N LEU A 328 -18.91 6.81 -11.04
CA LEU A 328 -17.51 6.44 -11.27
C LEU A 328 -16.63 6.81 -10.06
N HIS A 329 -16.75 8.02 -9.53
CA HIS A 329 -16.07 8.46 -8.32
C HIS A 329 -16.31 7.50 -7.16
N PHE A 330 -17.58 7.18 -6.91
CA PHE A 330 -17.96 6.27 -5.83
C PHE A 330 -17.37 4.86 -5.98
N VAL A 331 -17.58 4.18 -7.11
CA VAL A 331 -17.16 2.77 -7.27
C VAL A 331 -15.65 2.61 -7.41
N ILE A 332 -14.96 3.57 -8.04
CA ILE A 332 -13.51 3.55 -8.16
C ILE A 332 -12.87 3.83 -6.80
N SER A 333 -13.36 4.80 -6.04
CA SER A 333 -12.85 5.11 -4.69
C SER A 333 -13.10 3.95 -3.70
N ALA A 334 -14.24 3.26 -3.81
CA ALA A 334 -14.50 2.04 -3.04
C ALA A 334 -13.54 0.89 -3.41
N GLY A 335 -13.35 0.60 -4.70
CA GLY A 335 -12.43 -0.43 -5.17
C GLY A 335 -10.98 -0.13 -4.80
N LEU A 336 -10.54 1.13 -4.95
CA LEU A 336 -9.21 1.57 -4.57
C LEU A 336 -8.95 1.45 -3.08
N LYS A 337 -9.95 1.75 -2.25
CA LYS A 337 -9.84 1.59 -0.80
C LYS A 337 -9.54 0.13 -0.43
N ILE A 338 -10.23 -0.83 -1.04
CA ILE A 338 -10.01 -2.27 -0.82
C ILE A 338 -8.60 -2.70 -1.26
N VAL A 339 -8.17 -2.23 -2.44
CA VAL A 339 -6.83 -2.52 -2.98
C VAL A 339 -5.72 -1.89 -2.13
N ALA A 340 -5.92 -0.66 -1.67
CA ALA A 340 -4.95 0.08 -0.86
C ALA A 340 -4.75 -0.57 0.51
N ASP A 341 -5.82 -1.01 1.16
CA ASP A 341 -5.77 -1.74 2.44
C ASP A 341 -5.13 -3.15 2.29
N SER A 342 -4.97 -3.63 1.05
CA SER A 342 -4.25 -4.87 0.74
C SER A 342 -2.77 -4.62 0.36
N GLY A 343 -2.27 -3.40 0.52
CA GLY A 343 -0.87 -3.03 0.28
C GLY A 343 -0.51 -2.65 -1.17
N LEU A 344 -1.49 -2.55 -2.08
CA LEU A 344 -1.26 -2.29 -3.52
C LEU A 344 -1.44 -0.81 -3.91
N THR A 345 -0.76 0.11 -3.22
CA THR A 345 -0.95 1.56 -3.40
C THR A 345 -0.52 2.13 -4.74
N TYR A 346 0.35 1.46 -5.50
CA TYR A 346 0.68 1.89 -6.88
C TYR A 346 -0.57 2.00 -7.76
N ALA A 347 -1.57 1.14 -7.54
CA ALA A 347 -2.84 1.19 -8.25
C ALA A 347 -3.62 2.48 -7.97
N VAL A 348 -3.51 3.06 -6.77
CA VAL A 348 -4.23 4.28 -6.39
C VAL A 348 -3.84 5.45 -7.31
N GLY A 349 -2.54 5.62 -7.59
CA GLY A 349 -2.05 6.65 -8.50
C GLY A 349 -2.52 6.43 -9.95
N GLU A 350 -2.51 5.18 -10.43
CA GLU A 350 -2.98 4.86 -11.79
C GLU A 350 -4.46 5.19 -11.97
N PHE A 351 -5.32 4.78 -11.03
CA PHE A 351 -6.76 5.02 -11.13
C PHE A 351 -7.17 6.48 -10.90
N LYS A 352 -6.38 7.26 -10.14
CA LYS A 352 -6.60 8.73 -10.05
C LYS A 352 -6.36 9.41 -11.38
N GLU A 353 -5.25 9.11 -12.07
CA GLU A 353 -4.98 9.67 -13.41
C GLU A 353 -6.10 9.33 -14.40
N LEU A 354 -6.75 8.18 -14.23
CA LEU A 354 -7.86 7.74 -15.07
C LEU A 354 -9.17 8.45 -14.74
N LEU A 355 -9.44 8.73 -13.47
CA LEU A 355 -10.52 9.61 -13.05
C LEU A 355 -10.28 11.02 -13.59
N ASP A 356 -9.08 11.57 -13.43
CA ASP A 356 -8.70 12.92 -13.88
C ASP A 356 -8.73 13.05 -15.41
N ALA A 357 -8.30 12.04 -16.15
CA ALA A 357 -8.41 12.01 -17.61
C ALA A 357 -9.88 12.00 -18.08
N ARG A 358 -10.80 11.42 -17.31
CA ARG A 358 -12.24 11.39 -17.59
C ARG A 358 -12.96 12.68 -17.20
N ARG A 359 -12.40 13.49 -16.27
CA ARG A 359 -12.95 14.80 -15.86
C ARG A 359 -12.98 15.85 -16.97
N GLY A 360 -12.21 15.68 -18.05
CA GLY A 360 -12.31 16.57 -19.22
C GLY A 360 -12.07 18.07 -18.93
N GLY A 361 -11.31 18.41 -17.88
CA GLY A 361 -10.95 19.78 -17.55
C GLY A 361 -12.04 20.66 -16.92
N SER A 362 -13.15 20.08 -16.42
CA SER A 362 -14.31 20.83 -15.90
C SER A 362 -14.11 21.56 -14.55
N GLY A 363 -12.93 21.51 -13.96
CA GLY A 363 -12.67 22.13 -12.65
C GLY A 363 -12.96 21.21 -11.46
N PHE A 364 -12.79 21.73 -10.25
CA PHE A 364 -13.00 21.05 -8.97
C PHE A 364 -14.50 20.99 -8.61
N SER A 365 -14.95 19.83 -8.13
CA SER A 365 -16.34 19.61 -7.67
C SER A 365 -16.38 19.03 -6.25
N PHE A 366 -17.14 19.66 -5.36
CA PHE A 366 -17.42 19.10 -4.04
C PHE A 366 -18.40 17.91 -4.10
N ALA A 367 -19.20 17.80 -5.16
CA ALA A 367 -20.05 16.62 -5.37
C ALA A 367 -19.21 15.39 -5.74
N ASP A 368 -18.18 15.56 -6.58
CA ASP A 368 -17.20 14.50 -6.86
C ASP A 368 -16.48 14.07 -5.58
N LEU A 369 -16.01 15.05 -4.79
CA LEU A 369 -15.37 14.77 -3.50
C LEU A 369 -16.31 14.02 -2.54
N ALA A 370 -17.59 14.39 -2.48
CA ALA A 370 -18.57 13.68 -1.69
C ALA A 370 -18.77 12.24 -2.16
N ALA A 371 -18.74 11.99 -3.47
CA ALA A 371 -18.83 10.65 -4.02
C ALA A 371 -17.59 9.80 -3.73
N ASP A 372 -16.39 10.37 -3.85
CA ASP A 372 -15.14 9.73 -3.46
C ASP A 372 -15.17 9.32 -1.99
N MET A 373 -15.49 10.26 -1.10
CA MET A 373 -15.54 10.03 0.34
C MET A 373 -16.61 9.00 0.73
N ALA A 374 -17.78 9.02 0.10
CA ALA A 374 -18.84 8.05 0.37
C ALA A 374 -18.43 6.64 -0.08
N GLY A 375 -17.80 6.51 -1.25
CA GLY A 375 -17.29 5.23 -1.75
C GLY A 375 -16.19 4.65 -0.85
N THR A 376 -15.21 5.48 -0.46
CA THR A 376 -14.15 5.09 0.48
C THR A 376 -14.72 4.66 1.83
N ARG A 377 -15.65 5.43 2.39
CA ARG A 377 -16.26 5.11 3.70
C ARG A 377 -17.07 3.82 3.65
N LEU A 378 -17.80 3.56 2.56
CA LEU A 378 -18.53 2.31 2.38
C LEU A 378 -17.57 1.12 2.36
N ALA A 379 -16.50 1.20 1.57
CA ALA A 379 -15.50 0.14 1.49
C ALA A 379 -14.81 -0.14 2.83
N GLU A 380 -14.47 0.92 3.59
CA GLU A 380 -13.91 0.78 4.94
C GLU A 380 -14.80 -0.02 5.88
N GLU A 381 -16.07 0.36 6.00
CA GLU A 381 -16.99 -0.34 6.90
C GLU A 381 -17.36 -1.72 6.36
N ALA A 382 -17.45 -1.89 5.04
CA ALA A 382 -17.77 -3.17 4.42
C ALA A 382 -16.65 -4.20 4.60
N ALA A 383 -15.40 -3.75 4.70
CA ALA A 383 -14.23 -4.60 4.92
C ALA A 383 -13.83 -4.73 6.41
N ASP A 384 -14.51 -4.05 7.35
CA ASP A 384 -14.18 -4.11 8.78
C ASP A 384 -14.64 -5.44 9.42
N PRO A 385 -13.71 -6.32 9.85
CA PRO A 385 -14.06 -7.60 10.47
C PRO A 385 -14.58 -7.44 11.91
N SER A 386 -14.46 -6.24 12.51
CA SER A 386 -14.93 -5.95 13.88
C SER A 386 -16.45 -5.79 14.01
N GLY A 387 -17.18 -6.12 12.94
CA GLY A 387 -18.63 -6.09 12.86
C GLY A 387 -19.19 -5.10 11.84
N GLY A 388 -18.37 -4.22 11.25
CA GLY A 388 -18.79 -3.34 10.15
C GLY A 388 -19.32 -4.12 8.96
N ALA A 389 -18.61 -5.16 8.53
CA ALA A 389 -18.95 -5.93 7.35
C ALA A 389 -20.38 -6.52 7.40
N GLY A 390 -20.76 -7.12 8.54
CA GLY A 390 -22.10 -7.67 8.73
C GLY A 390 -23.21 -6.60 8.83
N ARG A 391 -22.89 -5.41 9.39
CA ARG A 391 -23.84 -4.28 9.42
C ARG A 391 -24.12 -3.76 8.01
N ILE A 392 -23.08 -3.58 7.19
CA ILE A 392 -23.23 -3.12 5.81
C ILE A 392 -24.07 -4.12 5.00
N GLN A 393 -23.81 -5.41 5.14
CA GLN A 393 -24.64 -6.45 4.52
C GLN A 393 -26.10 -6.33 4.93
N SER A 394 -26.37 -6.19 6.22
CA SER A 394 -27.74 -6.08 6.73
C SER A 394 -28.46 -4.82 6.23
N ALA A 395 -27.74 -3.70 6.11
CA ALA A 395 -28.31 -2.42 5.68
C ALA A 395 -28.54 -2.32 4.18
N LEU A 396 -27.76 -3.04 3.36
CA LEU A 396 -27.83 -2.96 1.90
C LEU A 396 -28.56 -4.14 1.26
N ALA A 397 -28.64 -5.30 1.90
CA ALA A 397 -29.25 -6.49 1.34
C ALA A 397 -30.71 -6.26 0.90
N GLY A 398 -31.05 -6.71 -0.31
CA GLY A 398 -32.40 -6.64 -0.88
C GLY A 398 -32.61 -5.42 -1.79
N GLU A 399 -33.73 -4.72 -1.63
CA GLU A 399 -34.09 -3.55 -2.44
C GLU A 399 -33.49 -2.25 -1.86
N ALA A 400 -32.20 -2.05 -2.09
CA ALA A 400 -31.49 -0.84 -1.68
C ALA A 400 -31.96 0.41 -2.43
N ARG A 401 -31.83 1.57 -1.79
CA ARG A 401 -32.00 2.91 -2.37
C ARG A 401 -30.72 3.71 -2.21
N GLU A 402 -30.43 4.63 -3.14
CA GLU A 402 -29.18 5.41 -3.10
C GLU A 402 -29.01 6.19 -1.80
N GLY A 403 -30.07 6.80 -1.27
CA GLY A 403 -30.04 7.55 0.00
C GLY A 403 -29.67 6.72 1.23
N ILE A 404 -29.55 5.40 1.12
CA ILE A 404 -29.03 4.54 2.19
C ILE A 404 -27.50 4.71 2.30
N PHE A 405 -26.79 4.87 1.18
CA PHE A 405 -25.32 4.83 1.12
C PHE A 405 -24.68 6.03 0.41
N PHE A 406 -25.47 6.96 -0.13
CA PHE A 406 -24.98 8.13 -0.85
C PHE A 406 -25.66 9.41 -0.34
N PRO A 407 -24.89 10.47 0.00
CA PRO A 407 -25.45 11.70 0.55
C PRO A 407 -26.11 12.56 -0.53
N GLU A 408 -26.98 13.48 -0.11
CA GLU A 408 -27.45 14.55 -0.99
C GLU A 408 -26.29 15.51 -1.33
N VAL A 409 -26.09 15.76 -2.63
CA VAL A 409 -24.96 16.57 -3.14
C VAL A 409 -25.40 17.77 -3.98
N SER A 410 -26.70 17.94 -4.24
CA SER A 410 -27.23 18.95 -5.16
C SER A 410 -26.97 20.41 -4.77
N ASP A 411 -26.66 20.68 -3.49
CA ASP A 411 -26.32 22.00 -2.97
C ASP A 411 -24.81 22.24 -2.78
N LEU A 412 -23.97 21.30 -3.24
CA LEU A 412 -22.51 21.43 -3.12
C LEU A 412 -21.94 22.26 -4.30
N PRO A 413 -20.92 23.10 -4.07
CA PRO A 413 -20.30 23.86 -5.16
C PRO A 413 -19.59 22.96 -6.18
N GLU A 414 -19.75 23.26 -7.47
CA GLU A 414 -19.17 22.52 -8.59
C GLU A 414 -18.61 23.46 -9.66
N ASP A 415 -17.96 22.89 -10.68
CA ASP A 415 -17.38 23.59 -11.83
C ASP A 415 -16.41 24.71 -11.44
N ILE A 416 -15.69 24.55 -10.32
CA ILE A 416 -14.75 25.54 -9.81
C ILE A 416 -13.43 25.40 -10.58
N SER A 417 -13.09 26.36 -11.43
CA SER A 417 -11.79 26.34 -12.11
C SER A 417 -10.63 26.39 -11.11
N GLN A 418 -9.44 25.97 -11.54
CA GLN A 418 -8.25 26.04 -10.68
C GLN A 418 -8.00 27.47 -10.17
N GLN A 419 -8.19 28.48 -11.02
CA GLN A 419 -8.02 29.88 -10.64
C GLN A 419 -9.06 30.32 -9.60
N GLU A 420 -10.32 29.92 -9.77
CA GLU A 420 -11.38 30.22 -8.79
C GLU A 420 -11.12 29.48 -7.47
N PHE A 421 -10.61 28.25 -7.53
CA PHE A 421 -10.25 27.49 -6.33
C PHE A 421 -9.11 28.18 -5.56
N GLU A 422 -8.06 28.59 -6.26
CA GLU A 422 -6.93 29.33 -5.68
C GLU A 422 -7.36 30.69 -5.12
N LEU A 423 -8.30 31.38 -5.77
CA LEU A 423 -8.83 32.66 -5.28
C LEU A 423 -9.74 32.50 -4.06
N ALA A 424 -10.63 31.51 -4.06
CA ALA A 424 -11.64 31.31 -3.02
C ALA A 424 -11.07 30.61 -1.79
N TYR A 425 -10.19 29.62 -2.00
CA TYR A 425 -9.65 28.77 -0.94
C TYR A 425 -8.14 28.94 -0.79
N GLY A 426 -7.39 29.19 -1.86
CA GLY A 426 -5.93 29.26 -1.81
C GLY A 426 -5.29 27.88 -1.70
N ASN A 427 -5.61 27.14 -0.65
CA ASN A 427 -5.18 25.75 -0.46
C ASN A 427 -6.23 24.92 0.30
N VAL A 428 -5.95 23.62 0.44
CA VAL A 428 -6.80 22.65 1.14
C VAL A 428 -6.82 22.82 2.66
N GLU A 429 -5.99 23.69 3.23
CA GLU A 429 -5.97 24.04 4.65
C GLU A 429 -6.91 25.22 4.98
N ASN A 430 -7.54 25.80 3.95
CA ASN A 430 -8.44 26.93 4.12
C ASN A 430 -9.66 26.58 4.99
N PRO A 431 -10.03 27.40 5.98
CA PRO A 431 -11.18 27.13 6.84
C PRO A 431 -12.51 26.97 6.10
N GLY A 432 -12.73 27.71 5.01
CA GLY A 432 -13.93 27.59 4.18
C GLY A 432 -13.99 26.27 3.43
N TYR A 433 -12.85 25.82 2.87
CA TYR A 433 -12.72 24.49 2.26
C TYR A 433 -12.99 23.40 3.30
N LEU A 434 -12.30 23.45 4.44
CA LEU A 434 -12.43 22.48 5.52
C LEU A 434 -13.87 22.41 6.07
N SER A 435 -14.57 23.54 6.15
CA SER A 435 -15.98 23.59 6.56
C SER A 435 -16.89 22.85 5.58
N LEU A 436 -16.65 22.94 4.27
CA LEU A 436 -17.41 22.20 3.26
C LEU A 436 -17.08 20.70 3.32
N VAL A 437 -15.80 20.35 3.49
CA VAL A 437 -15.39 18.95 3.71
C VAL A 437 -16.05 18.36 4.95
N GLU A 438 -16.09 19.10 6.05
CA GLU A 438 -16.73 18.62 7.29
C GLU A 438 -18.25 18.50 7.14
N LYS A 439 -18.89 19.42 6.40
CA LYS A 439 -20.30 19.30 6.01
C LYS A 439 -20.56 18.00 5.24
N ILE A 440 -19.70 17.64 4.28
CA ILE A 440 -19.78 16.39 3.52
C ILE A 440 -19.59 15.18 4.45
N LYS A 441 -18.55 15.17 5.28
CA LYS A 441 -18.30 14.09 6.26
C LYS A 441 -19.50 13.87 7.16
N SER A 442 -20.08 14.94 7.69
CA SER A 442 -21.25 14.86 8.56
C SER A 442 -22.50 14.35 7.82
N ARG A 443 -22.64 14.57 6.51
CA ARG A 443 -23.73 13.97 5.73
C ARG A 443 -23.51 12.47 5.57
N ILE A 444 -22.31 12.08 5.19
CA ILE A 444 -21.94 10.67 5.01
C ILE A 444 -22.13 9.91 6.32
N SER A 445 -21.66 10.44 7.45
CA SER A 445 -21.76 9.75 8.75
C SER A 445 -23.20 9.54 9.23
N ARG A 446 -24.17 10.28 8.71
CA ARG A 446 -25.60 10.16 9.05
C ARG A 446 -26.37 9.27 8.08
N LEU A 447 -25.70 8.70 7.08
CA LEU A 447 -26.36 7.80 6.15
C LEU A 447 -26.94 6.57 6.88
N PRO A 448 -28.11 6.08 6.46
CA PRO A 448 -28.73 4.90 7.07
C PRO A 448 -27.81 3.69 7.10
N VAL A 449 -26.94 3.51 6.11
CA VAL A 449 -26.00 2.36 6.06
C VAL A 449 -25.03 2.32 7.25
N TYR A 450 -24.75 3.45 7.90
CA TYR A 450 -23.85 3.53 9.07
C TYR A 450 -24.59 3.72 10.39
N SER A 451 -25.90 3.96 10.33
CA SER A 451 -26.75 4.08 11.50
C SER A 451 -27.25 2.68 11.84
N GLY A 452 -26.64 2.04 12.83
CA GLY A 452 -26.90 0.63 13.13
C GLY A 452 -28.37 0.35 13.46
N GLY A 453 -28.93 -0.66 12.77
CA GLY A 453 -29.98 -1.60 13.20
C GLY A 453 -31.24 -1.03 13.81
#